data_AF-A0A7S0CIA9-F1
#
_entry.id   AF-A0A7S0CIA9-F1
#
_cell.length_a   1.000
_cell.length_b   1.000
_cell.length_c   1.000
_cell.angle_alpha   90.00
_cell.angle_beta   90.00
_cell.angle_gamma   90.00
#
_symmetry.space_group_name_H-M   'P 1'
#
loop_
_entity.id
_entity.type
_entity.pdbx_description
1 polymer ?
#
loop_
_entity_poly.entity_id
_entity_poly.type
_entity_poly.pdbx_seq_one_letter_code
_entity_poly.pdbx_strand_id
1 'polypeptide(L)'
;GDGITMNDTVRLKSFAWSIILATYSDVFLANAGSRKVKLWVDHICQSNTADGILALLQQNHDTNNSVDENTDILDYQWDPLSMAQRIVESDSAPKSMLAVGSLDKMATIEQVEFLNTALGGEVGAIAVFDGSGHAVPMEKAREWRNSLIAFLNT
;
A
#
# COMPACT_ATOMS: atom_id res chain seq x y z
N GLY A 1 3.94 -3.33 32.75
CA GLY A 1 2.58 -3.85 32.51
C GLY A 1 1.74 -2.64 32.33
N ASP A 2 1.80 -2.09 31.13
CA ASP A 2 1.64 -0.66 30.94
C ASP A 2 0.24 -0.40 30.40
N GLY A 3 -0.54 0.31 31.21
CA GLY A 3 -1.91 0.67 30.87
C GLY A 3 -1.92 1.58 29.65
N ILE A 4 -2.62 1.13 28.60
CA ILE A 4 -2.99 1.97 27.46
C ILE A 4 -3.68 3.21 28.03
N THR A 5 -3.09 4.39 27.83
CA THR A 5 -3.71 5.62 28.31
C THR A 5 -4.92 5.94 27.44
N MET A 6 -5.91 6.65 27.99
CA MET A 6 -7.10 7.06 27.23
C MET A 6 -6.75 7.83 25.94
N ASN A 7 -5.59 8.49 25.92
CA ASN A 7 -5.06 9.22 24.78
C ASN A 7 -4.58 8.28 23.65
N ASP A 8 -3.99 7.13 24.00
CA ASP A 8 -3.47 6.17 23.02
C ASP A 8 -4.61 5.49 22.26
N THR A 9 -5.70 5.16 22.96
CA THR A 9 -6.91 4.61 22.33
C THR A 9 -7.55 5.61 21.35
N VAL A 10 -7.59 6.90 21.70
CA VAL A 10 -8.15 7.94 20.81
C VAL A 10 -7.28 8.13 19.57
N ARG A 11 -5.95 8.18 19.74
CA ARG A 11 -4.99 8.31 18.63
C ARG A 11 -5.08 7.13 17.67
N LEU A 12 -5.06 5.91 18.20
CA LEU A 12 -5.15 4.69 17.40
C LEU A 12 -6.48 4.62 16.65
N LYS A 13 -7.58 5.03 17.29
CA LYS A 13 -8.89 5.06 16.63
C LYS A 13 -8.96 6.06 15.48
N SER A 14 -8.42 7.27 15.68
CA SER A 14 -8.34 8.29 14.62
C SER A 14 -7.48 7.81 13.44
N PHE A 15 -6.34 7.17 13.74
CA PHE A 15 -5.48 6.57 12.73
C PHE A 15 -6.19 5.44 11.96
N ALA A 16 -6.87 4.54 12.67
CA ALA A 16 -7.64 3.46 12.04
C ALA A 16 -8.72 3.99 11.09
N TRP A 17 -9.42 5.06 11.48
CA TRP A 17 -10.36 5.75 10.59
C TRP A 17 -9.65 6.30 9.34
N SER A 18 -8.53 7.01 9.50
CA SER A 18 -7.84 7.61 8.35
C SER A 18 -7.35 6.54 7.36
N ILE A 19 -6.79 5.43 7.85
CA ILE A 19 -6.33 4.34 6.99
C ILE A 19 -7.48 3.70 6.22
N ILE A 20 -8.61 3.43 6.86
CA ILE A 20 -9.77 2.86 6.16
C ILE A 20 -10.27 3.82 5.08
N LEU A 21 -10.37 5.12 5.38
CA LEU A 21 -10.85 6.13 4.43
C LEU A 21 -9.87 6.36 3.26
N ALA A 22 -8.57 6.18 3.49
CA ALA A 22 -7.55 6.25 2.45
C ALA A 22 -7.47 4.97 1.60
N THR A 23 -7.71 3.81 2.21
CA THR A 23 -7.54 2.49 1.56
C THR A 23 -8.69 2.14 0.63
N TYR A 24 -9.93 2.44 1.02
CA TYR A 24 -11.11 1.97 0.28
C TYR A 24 -11.79 3.09 -0.50
N SER A 25 -12.45 2.74 -1.60
CA SER A 25 -13.32 3.67 -2.32
C SER A 25 -14.53 4.09 -1.49
N ASP A 26 -15.02 5.31 -1.74
CA ASP A 26 -16.21 5.83 -1.06
C ASP A 26 -17.44 4.97 -1.35
N VAL A 27 -17.54 4.40 -2.56
CA VAL A 27 -18.63 3.50 -2.96
C VAL A 27 -18.60 2.20 -2.15
N PHE A 28 -17.41 1.60 -1.98
CA PHE A 28 -17.26 0.39 -1.19
C PHE A 28 -17.60 0.64 0.29
N LEU A 29 -17.14 1.76 0.85
CA LEU A 29 -17.43 2.16 2.23
C LEU A 29 -18.92 2.43 2.44
N ALA A 30 -19.57 3.11 1.49
CA ALA A 30 -21.01 3.35 1.52
C ALA A 30 -21.79 2.03 1.51
N ASN A 31 -21.41 1.08 0.65
CA ASN A 31 -22.03 -0.24 0.57
C ASN A 31 -21.80 -1.11 1.82
N ALA A 32 -20.62 -1.01 2.43
CA ALA A 32 -20.32 -1.72 3.69
C ALA A 32 -21.17 -1.20 4.86
N GLY A 33 -21.46 0.11 4.87
CA GLY A 33 -22.25 0.79 5.89
C GLY A 33 -21.47 1.09 7.17
N SER A 34 -21.85 2.18 7.83
CA SER A 34 -21.14 2.73 9.00
C SER A 34 -20.92 1.73 10.14
N ARG A 35 -21.88 0.82 10.37
CA ARG A 35 -21.75 -0.23 11.39
C ARG A 35 -20.57 -1.15 11.12
N LYS A 36 -20.42 -1.63 9.88
CA LYS A 36 -19.36 -2.57 9.52
C LYS A 36 -18.00 -1.88 9.55
N VAL A 37 -17.94 -0.65 9.04
CA VAL A 37 -16.73 0.17 9.09
C VAL A 37 -16.29 0.42 10.54
N LYS A 38 -17.22 0.73 11.44
CA LYS A 38 -16.92 0.86 12.88
C LYS A 38 -16.36 -0.42 13.48
N LEU A 39 -16.90 -1.60 13.11
CA LEU A 39 -16.36 -2.89 13.57
C LEU A 39 -14.92 -3.11 13.08
N TRP A 40 -14.57 -2.69 11.87
CA TRP A 40 -13.19 -2.74 11.39
C TRP A 40 -12.27 -1.84 12.20
N VAL A 41 -12.70 -0.60 12.47
CA VAL A 41 -11.95 0.34 13.33
C VAL A 41 -11.76 -0.22 14.73
N ASP A 42 -12.83 -0.72 15.35
CA ASP A 42 -12.75 -1.29 16.70
C ASP A 42 -11.86 -2.54 16.71
N HIS A 43 -11.87 -3.36 15.65
CA HIS A 43 -10.95 -4.49 15.50
C HIS A 43 -9.48 -4.05 15.36
N ILE A 44 -9.18 -3.03 14.55
CA ILE A 44 -7.82 -2.47 14.46
C ILE A 44 -7.33 -2.03 15.83
N CYS A 45 -8.18 -1.36 16.60
CA CYS A 45 -7.84 -0.89 17.95
C CYS A 45 -7.65 -2.02 18.97
N GLN A 46 -8.32 -3.15 18.79
CA GLN A 46 -8.18 -4.33 19.67
C GLN A 46 -6.95 -5.17 19.33
N SER A 47 -6.58 -5.23 18.05
CA SER A 47 -5.51 -6.09 17.55
C SER A 47 -4.14 -5.40 17.54
N ASN A 48 -4.06 -4.10 17.82
CA ASN A 48 -2.83 -3.31 17.71
C ASN A 48 -2.67 -2.35 18.90
N THR A 49 -1.44 -1.87 19.11
CA THR A 49 -1.11 -0.78 20.03
C THR A 49 -0.59 0.43 19.27
N ALA A 50 -0.73 1.63 19.84
CA ALA A 50 -0.21 2.85 19.22
C ALA A 50 1.32 2.77 19.03
N ASP A 51 2.04 2.28 20.03
CA ASP A 51 3.50 2.10 19.97
C ASP A 51 3.90 1.05 18.92
N GLY A 52 3.13 -0.03 18.77
CA GLY A 52 3.39 -1.06 17.77
C GLY A 52 3.26 -0.51 16.34
N ILE A 53 2.19 0.25 16.07
CA ILE A 53 2.01 0.92 14.79
C ILE A 53 3.10 1.98 14.56
N LEU A 54 3.45 2.76 15.57
CA LEU A 54 4.52 3.76 15.48
C LEU A 54 5.87 3.10 15.16
N ALA A 55 6.21 1.99 15.81
CA ALA A 55 7.43 1.24 15.54
C ALA A 55 7.49 0.74 14.08
N LEU A 56 6.37 0.26 13.53
CA LEU A 56 6.29 -0.13 12.12
C LEU A 56 6.48 1.06 11.17
N LEU A 57 5.89 2.23 11.48
CA LEU A 57 6.08 3.44 10.68
C LEU A 57 7.55 3.90 10.72
N GLN A 58 8.20 3.83 11.88
CA GLN A 58 9.60 4.19 12.05
C GLN A 58 10.57 3.24 11.30
N GLN A 59 10.18 1.98 11.06
CA GLN A 59 10.97 1.05 10.26
C GLN A 59 10.93 1.34 8.76
N ASN A 60 9.84 1.93 8.25
CA ASN A 60 9.65 2.18 6.81
C ASN A 60 10.23 3.52 6.35
N HIS A 61 10.63 4.40 7.26
CA HIS A 61 11.34 5.63 6.93
C HIS A 61 12.83 5.40 7.18
N ASP A 62 13.63 5.30 6.11
CA ASP A 62 15.08 5.44 6.21
C ASP A 62 15.39 6.79 6.84
N THR A 63 15.60 6.80 8.15
CA THR A 63 16.03 7.99 8.90
C THR A 63 17.55 8.17 8.81
N ASN A 64 18.25 7.24 8.16
CA ASN A 64 19.68 7.31 7.90
C ASN A 64 19.97 8.07 6.61
N ASN A 65 19.47 9.31 6.49
CA ASN A 65 20.16 10.34 5.71
C ASN A 65 21.43 10.81 6.46
N SER A 66 22.18 9.89 7.08
CA SER A 66 23.56 10.17 7.44
C SER A 66 24.36 9.98 6.17
N VAL A 67 24.43 11.05 5.38
CA VAL A 67 25.44 11.19 4.32
C VAL A 67 26.79 11.12 5.02
N ASP A 68 27.32 9.91 5.18
CA ASP A 68 28.74 9.73 5.43
C ASP A 68 29.40 10.01 4.08
N GLU A 69 30.01 11.19 3.94
CA GLU A 69 30.61 11.72 2.71
C GLU A 69 31.77 10.84 2.16
N ASN A 70 32.02 9.66 2.74
CA ASN A 70 33.14 8.77 2.42
C ASN A 70 32.75 7.32 2.09
N THR A 71 31.48 7.01 1.87
CA THR A 71 31.07 5.66 1.42
C THR A 71 30.42 5.69 0.04
N ASP A 72 31.14 5.14 -0.95
CA ASP A 72 30.68 4.76 -2.30
C ASP A 72 29.66 3.60 -2.26
N ILE A 73 28.75 3.60 -1.28
CA ILE A 73 27.68 2.62 -1.18
C ILE A 73 26.40 3.44 -1.27
N LEU A 74 25.75 3.35 -2.43
CA LEU A 74 24.37 3.78 -2.66
C LEU A 74 23.53 3.36 -1.46
N ASP A 75 23.24 4.31 -0.57
CA ASP A 75 22.44 4.08 0.62
C ASP A 75 21.12 3.42 0.18
N TYR A 76 20.75 2.36 0.88
CA TYR A 76 19.70 1.42 0.49
C TYR A 76 18.31 2.06 0.59
N GLN A 77 17.98 2.99 -0.31
CA GLN A 77 16.66 3.61 -0.33
C GLN A 77 15.62 2.55 -0.70
N TRP A 78 14.67 2.30 0.20
CA TRP A 78 13.57 1.34 0.02
C TRP A 78 12.30 2.00 -0.56
N ASP A 79 12.47 2.98 -1.46
CA ASP A 79 11.34 3.53 -2.20
C ASP A 79 10.99 2.65 -3.42
N PRO A 80 9.72 2.69 -3.90
CA PRO A 80 9.27 1.84 -5.00
C PRO A 80 10.09 1.96 -6.30
N LEU A 81 10.67 3.13 -6.60
CA LEU A 81 11.43 3.34 -7.84
C LEU A 81 12.82 2.74 -7.74
N SER A 82 13.50 2.96 -6.61
CA SER A 82 14.79 2.32 -6.33
C SER A 82 14.66 0.79 -6.34
N MET A 83 13.55 0.25 -5.79
CA MET A 83 13.26 -1.18 -5.87
C MET A 83 13.00 -1.65 -7.30
N ALA A 84 12.24 -0.89 -8.10
CA ALA A 84 11.99 -1.22 -9.50
C ALA A 84 13.27 -1.28 -10.33
N GLN A 85 14.18 -0.30 -10.15
CA GLN A 85 15.48 -0.29 -10.83
C GLN A 85 16.29 -1.54 -10.49
N ARG A 86 16.39 -1.91 -9.20
CA ARG A 86 17.09 -3.12 -8.77
C ARG A 86 16.50 -4.40 -9.37
N ILE A 87 15.17 -4.44 -9.54
CA ILE A 87 14.49 -5.57 -10.19
C ILE A 87 14.91 -5.68 -11.66
N VAL A 88 14.93 -4.55 -12.38
CA VAL A 88 15.33 -4.50 -13.80
C VAL A 88 16.81 -4.82 -13.99
N GLU A 89 17.67 -4.37 -13.08
CA GLU A 89 19.11 -4.66 -13.09
C GLU A 89 19.43 -6.10 -12.69
N SER A 90 18.48 -6.84 -12.12
CA SER A 90 18.70 -8.22 -11.74
C SER A 90 18.73 -9.14 -12.96
N ASP A 91 19.67 -10.10 -12.98
CA ASP A 91 19.83 -11.11 -14.06
C ASP A 91 18.57 -11.99 -14.27
N SER A 92 17.60 -11.91 -13.35
CA SER A 92 16.36 -12.68 -13.39
C SER A 92 15.16 -11.80 -13.03
N ALA A 93 14.93 -10.73 -13.79
CA ALA A 93 13.74 -9.90 -13.62
C ALA A 93 12.47 -10.79 -13.67
N PRO A 94 11.69 -10.86 -12.58
CA PRO A 94 10.49 -11.68 -12.55
C PRO A 94 9.44 -11.09 -13.48
N LYS A 95 8.60 -11.96 -14.01
CA LYS A 95 7.37 -11.53 -14.67
C LYS A 95 6.53 -10.74 -13.66
N SER A 96 6.20 -9.49 -14.00
CA SER A 96 5.43 -8.59 -13.13
C SER A 96 4.14 -8.12 -13.78
N MET A 97 3.14 -7.84 -12.95
CA MET A 97 1.92 -7.13 -13.34
C MET A 97 1.62 -6.11 -12.24
N LEU A 98 1.41 -4.86 -12.64
CA LEU A 98 0.91 -3.84 -11.74
C LEU A 98 -0.63 -3.74 -11.84
N ALA A 99 -1.27 -3.51 -10.71
CA ALA A 99 -2.71 -3.39 -10.58
C ALA A 99 -3.05 -2.17 -9.72
N VAL A 100 -4.05 -1.40 -10.12
CA VAL A 100 -4.45 -0.16 -9.43
C VAL A 100 -5.96 0.03 -9.50
N GLY A 101 -6.55 0.56 -8.44
CA GLY A 101 -7.96 0.96 -8.43
C GLY A 101 -8.14 2.35 -9.04
N SER A 102 -9.21 2.59 -9.81
CA SER A 102 -9.42 3.90 -10.44
C SER A 102 -9.72 5.04 -9.45
N LEU A 103 -10.02 4.71 -8.20
CA LEU A 103 -10.29 5.63 -7.10
C LEU A 103 -9.23 5.53 -5.98
N ASP A 104 -8.07 4.95 -6.26
CA ASP A 104 -6.95 4.88 -5.31
C ASP A 104 -6.41 6.29 -5.00
N LYS A 105 -6.41 6.63 -3.71
CA LYS A 105 -5.96 7.94 -3.18
C LYS A 105 -4.51 7.92 -2.72
N MET A 106 -3.90 6.73 -2.61
CA MET A 106 -2.54 6.52 -2.10
C MET A 106 -1.54 6.27 -3.24
N ALA A 107 -1.96 5.55 -4.28
CA ALA A 107 -1.17 5.32 -5.49
C ALA A 107 -2.03 5.61 -6.72
N THR A 108 -1.90 6.82 -7.29
CA THR A 108 -2.70 7.21 -8.46
C THR A 108 -2.30 6.39 -9.69
N ILE A 109 -3.19 6.31 -10.68
CA ILE A 109 -2.91 5.62 -11.96
C ILE A 109 -1.61 6.15 -12.58
N GLU A 110 -1.43 7.47 -12.63
CA GLU A 110 -0.23 8.12 -13.16
C GLU A 110 1.05 7.68 -12.43
N GLN A 111 1.01 7.57 -11.09
CA GLN A 111 2.15 7.09 -10.31
C GLN A 111 2.47 5.62 -10.59
N VAL A 112 1.44 4.79 -10.81
CA VAL A 112 1.60 3.37 -11.16
C VAL A 112 2.10 3.20 -12.59
N GLU A 113 1.67 4.03 -13.53
CA GLU A 113 2.21 4.08 -14.90
C GLU A 113 3.68 4.50 -14.92
N PHE A 114 4.05 5.47 -14.09
CA PHE A 114 5.44 5.87 -13.90
C PHE A 114 6.28 4.70 -13.35
N LEU A 115 5.79 3.98 -12.34
CA LEU A 115 6.44 2.78 -11.81
C LEU A 115 6.53 1.66 -12.87
N ASN A 116 5.48 1.46 -13.67
CA ASN A 116 5.48 0.47 -14.76
C ASN A 116 6.59 0.74 -15.77
N THR A 117 6.78 2.01 -16.12
CA THR A 117 7.86 2.45 -17.03
C THR A 117 9.23 2.16 -16.42
N ALA A 118 9.41 2.43 -15.12
CA ALA A 118 10.64 2.12 -14.40
C ALA A 118 10.95 0.62 -14.33
N LEU A 119 9.92 -0.23 -14.37
CA LEU A 119 10.04 -1.69 -14.46
C LEU A 119 10.28 -2.21 -15.89
N GLY A 120 10.39 -1.33 -16.89
CA GLY A 120 10.51 -1.71 -18.30
C GLY A 120 9.23 -2.28 -18.89
N GLY A 121 8.09 -2.08 -18.24
CA GLY A 121 6.78 -2.50 -18.73
C GLY A 121 6.30 -1.67 -19.93
N GLU A 122 5.43 -2.27 -20.75
CA GLU A 122 4.81 -1.56 -21.88
C GLU A 122 3.80 -0.51 -21.39
N VAL A 123 3.70 0.61 -22.12
CA VAL A 123 2.73 1.67 -21.82
C VAL A 123 1.30 1.10 -21.87
N GLY A 124 0.54 1.31 -20.80
CA GLY A 124 -0.83 0.80 -20.68
C GLY A 124 -0.93 -0.67 -20.24
N ALA A 125 0.17 -1.35 -19.95
CA ALA A 125 0.18 -2.73 -19.43
C ALA A 125 -0.10 -2.84 -17.92
N ILE A 126 -0.97 -1.96 -17.40
CA ILE A 126 -1.40 -1.98 -16.01
C ILE A 126 -2.88 -2.41 -15.91
N ALA A 127 -3.20 -3.23 -14.91
CA ALA A 127 -4.57 -3.64 -14.66
C ALA A 127 -5.30 -2.57 -13.85
N VAL A 128 -6.13 -1.76 -14.51
CA VAL A 128 -6.95 -0.72 -13.86
C VAL A 128 -8.32 -1.28 -13.50
N PHE A 129 -8.69 -1.20 -12.22
CA PHE A 129 -9.95 -1.72 -11.70
C PHE A 129 -10.93 -0.59 -11.41
N ASP A 130 -11.92 -0.44 -12.29
CA ASP A 130 -12.86 0.67 -12.21
C ASP A 130 -13.73 0.62 -10.94
N GLY A 131 -13.89 1.78 -10.30
CA GLY A 131 -14.69 1.99 -9.09
C GLY A 131 -14.05 1.45 -7.82
N SER A 132 -12.74 1.17 -7.80
CA SER A 132 -12.03 0.56 -6.67
C SER A 132 -11.02 1.52 -6.05
N GLY A 133 -10.84 1.47 -4.73
CA GLY A 133 -9.74 2.12 -4.04
C GLY A 133 -8.44 1.31 -4.11
N HIS A 134 -7.57 1.53 -3.13
CA HIS A 134 -6.27 0.86 -3.04
C HIS A 134 -6.38 -0.65 -2.86
N ALA A 135 -7.34 -1.10 -2.04
CA ALA A 135 -7.53 -2.52 -1.74
C ALA A 135 -8.36 -3.24 -2.81
N VAL A 136 -7.92 -3.22 -4.07
CA VAL A 136 -8.55 -3.90 -5.22
C VAL A 136 -8.97 -5.35 -4.91
N PRO A 137 -8.14 -6.21 -4.29
CA PRO A 137 -8.54 -7.59 -4.00
C PRO A 137 -9.75 -7.69 -3.05
N MET A 138 -9.97 -6.68 -2.21
CA MET A 138 -11.08 -6.63 -1.25
C MET A 138 -12.34 -6.04 -1.88
N GLU A 139 -12.21 -5.06 -2.76
CA GLU A 139 -13.35 -4.37 -3.39
C GLU A 139 -13.88 -5.10 -4.63
N LYS A 140 -12.96 -5.63 -5.47
CA LYS A 140 -13.26 -6.30 -6.74
C LYS A 140 -12.66 -7.70 -6.81
N ALA A 141 -12.83 -8.48 -5.75
CA ALA A 141 -12.22 -9.80 -5.59
C ALA A 141 -12.33 -10.72 -6.82
N ARG A 142 -13.50 -10.72 -7.50
CA ARG A 142 -13.72 -11.55 -8.69
C ARG A 142 -12.93 -11.05 -9.90
N GLU A 143 -13.00 -9.76 -10.20
CA GLU A 143 -12.30 -9.16 -11.33
C GLU A 143 -10.78 -9.28 -11.12
N TRP A 144 -10.30 -8.96 -9.93
CA TRP A 144 -8.90 -9.10 -9.54
C TRP A 144 -8.40 -10.55 -9.72
N ARG A 145 -9.16 -11.53 -9.21
CA ARG A 145 -8.81 -12.95 -9.37
C ARG A 145 -8.72 -13.35 -10.83
N ASN A 146 -9.66 -12.92 -11.67
CA ASN A 146 -9.66 -13.24 -13.10
C ASN A 146 -8.42 -12.65 -13.80
N SER A 147 -8.08 -11.40 -13.49
CA SER A 147 -6.88 -10.72 -14.00
C SER A 147 -5.60 -11.45 -13.55
N LEU A 148 -5.50 -11.83 -12.28
CA LEU A 148 -4.37 -12.62 -11.77
C LEU A 148 -4.22 -13.96 -12.48
N ILE A 149 -5.32 -14.71 -12.66
CA ILE A 149 -5.30 -16.00 -13.36
C ILE A 149 -4.85 -15.83 -14.82
N ALA A 150 -5.34 -14.80 -15.52
CA ALA A 150 -4.93 -14.52 -16.89
C ALA A 150 -3.43 -14.21 -16.98
N PHE A 151 -2.90 -13.43 -16.04
CA PHE A 151 -1.47 -13.14 -15.94
C PHE A 151 -0.62 -14.38 -15.64
N LEU A 152 -1.08 -15.27 -14.75
CA LEU A 152 -0.33 -16.50 -14.41
C LEU A 152 -0.33 -17.55 -15.52
N ASN A 153 -1.33 -17.52 -16.41
CA ASN A 153 -1.48 -18.47 -17.51
C ASN A 153 -0.88 -17.99 -18.85
N THR A 154 -0.16 -16.87 -18.85
CA THR A 154 0.61 -16.37 -20.00
C THR A 154 2.08 -16.73 -19.88
#